data_AF-A0A3S9WAA0-F1
#
_entry.id   AF-A0A3S9WAA0-F1
#
_cell.length_a   1.000
_cell.length_b   1.000
_cell.length_c   1.000
_cell.angle_alpha   90.00
_cell.angle_beta   90.00
_cell.angle_gamma   90.00
#
_symmetry.space_group_name_H-M   'P 1'
#
loop_
_entity.id
_entity.type
_entity.pdbx_description
1 polymer ?
#
loop_
_entity_poly.entity_id
_entity_poly.type
_entity_poly.pdbx_seq_one_letter_code
_entity_poly.pdbx_strand_id
1 'polypeptide(L)'
;MAVVTIRQLLDSGVHFGHQTRRWNPKVKRFILTERSGIHIIDLQQSLSYIDKAYEFVKETVAHGGTVLFVGTKKQAQEVIAEQATRVGQPYVNQRWLGGLLTNFSTVSKRLARMKELEELNFEDPAASGFTKKELLIKKRELDKLHKSLGGIRNLTKTPSAIWVIDAKREHLAINESRKLGIPVIGILDTNADPDEFQYPIPGNDDAIRSVGLLTRIIADAAAEGLIQRHQPTDESEAAEPLADWERELLEQGSAGTEKVADENIAATDTADAVDVEAETIAATESDADAAGAAAHDSAVAAEAGEPAAEVADAEAADAK
;
A
#
# COMPACT_ATOMS: atom_id res chain seq x y z
N MET A 1 -15.82 11.23 -14.74
CA MET A 1 -14.64 11.49 -15.60
C MET A 1 -13.54 11.96 -14.68
N ALA A 2 -12.33 11.41 -14.78
CA ALA A 2 -11.28 11.77 -13.83
C ALA A 2 -10.87 13.24 -14.03
N VAL A 3 -11.11 14.08 -13.03
CA VAL A 3 -10.79 15.51 -13.06
C VAL A 3 -9.30 15.70 -12.76
N VAL A 4 -8.43 15.17 -13.62
CA VAL A 4 -6.97 15.25 -13.44
C VAL A 4 -6.35 15.83 -14.69
N THR A 5 -5.58 16.89 -14.51
CA THR A 5 -4.88 17.53 -15.62
C THR A 5 -3.50 16.91 -15.84
N ILE A 6 -3.00 16.95 -17.08
CA ILE A 6 -1.61 16.52 -17.40
C ILE A 6 -0.61 17.25 -16.50
N ARG A 7 -0.88 18.52 -16.18
CA ARG A 7 -0.02 19.31 -15.29
C ARG A 7 0.08 18.72 -13.89
N GLN A 8 -1.03 18.28 -13.30
CA GLN A 8 -1.02 17.62 -11.99
C GLN A 8 -0.27 16.28 -12.01
N LEU A 9 -0.36 15.50 -13.10
CA LEU A 9 0.43 14.28 -13.27
C LEU A 9 1.93 14.58 -13.43
N LEU A 10 2.26 15.69 -14.09
CA LEU A 10 3.63 16.15 -14.25
C LEU A 10 4.23 16.60 -12.91
N ASP A 11 3.51 17.46 -12.17
CA ASP A 11 3.95 18.04 -10.90
C ASP A 11 4.12 16.99 -9.80
N SER A 12 3.28 15.95 -9.80
CA SER A 12 3.36 14.82 -8.86
C SER A 12 4.44 13.79 -9.23
N GLY A 13 5.04 13.90 -10.43
CA GLY A 13 6.14 13.03 -10.87
C GLY A 13 5.71 11.66 -11.39
N VAL A 14 4.47 11.53 -11.90
CA VAL A 14 3.94 10.27 -12.46
C VAL A 14 4.69 9.84 -13.73
N HIS A 15 5.24 10.80 -14.47
CA HIS A 15 5.94 10.58 -15.74
C HIS A 15 7.33 9.93 -15.59
N PHE A 16 7.90 9.87 -14.39
CA PHE A 16 9.21 9.25 -14.18
C PHE A 16 9.07 7.74 -14.08
N GLY A 17 9.80 7.00 -14.91
CA GLY A 17 9.97 5.56 -14.76
C GLY A 17 11.30 5.19 -14.09
N HIS A 18 11.70 3.95 -14.27
CA HIS A 18 12.99 3.43 -13.79
C HIS A 18 14.14 3.69 -14.77
N GLN A 19 15.34 3.32 -14.33
CA GLN A 19 16.55 3.31 -15.13
C GLN A 19 16.44 2.35 -16.32
N THR A 20 17.06 2.71 -17.46
CA THR A 20 17.04 1.92 -18.71
C THR A 20 17.45 0.46 -18.56
N ARG A 21 18.36 0.14 -17.64
CA ARG A 21 18.80 -1.25 -17.41
C ARG A 21 17.74 -2.15 -16.76
N ARG A 22 16.67 -1.58 -16.19
CA ARG A 22 15.65 -2.32 -15.42
C ARG A 22 14.29 -2.41 -16.12
N TRP A 23 14.19 -1.94 -17.35
CA TRP A 23 12.93 -1.87 -18.07
C TRP A 23 12.48 -3.21 -18.65
N ASN A 24 11.17 -3.38 -18.83
CA ASN A 24 10.55 -4.50 -19.50
C ASN A 24 10.27 -4.14 -20.98
N PRO A 25 10.77 -4.89 -21.97
CA PRO A 25 10.53 -4.59 -23.39
C PRO A 25 9.05 -4.47 -23.80
N LYS A 26 8.13 -5.15 -23.10
CA LYS A 26 6.69 -5.08 -23.38
C LYS A 26 6.08 -3.71 -23.09
N VAL A 27 6.67 -2.93 -22.18
CA VAL A 27 6.16 -1.59 -21.84
C VAL A 27 6.61 -0.51 -22.82
N LYS A 28 7.35 -0.85 -23.88
CA LYS A 28 7.87 0.11 -24.88
C LYS A 28 6.79 1.05 -25.43
N ARG A 29 5.55 0.56 -25.58
CA ARG A 29 4.41 1.36 -26.07
C ARG A 29 4.02 2.52 -25.14
N PHE A 30 4.28 2.39 -23.84
CA PHE A 30 3.93 3.38 -22.82
C PHE A 30 5.06 4.37 -22.53
N ILE A 31 6.27 4.12 -23.04
CA ILE A 31 7.44 4.97 -22.85
C ILE A 31 7.50 5.99 -23.98
N LEU A 32 7.54 7.28 -23.63
CA LEU A 32 7.65 8.38 -24.57
C LEU A 32 9.10 8.58 -25.03
N THR A 33 10.03 8.69 -24.09
CA THR A 33 11.45 8.95 -24.38
C THR A 33 12.33 8.55 -23.19
N GLU A 34 13.64 8.69 -23.34
CA GLU A 34 14.62 8.50 -22.29
C GLU A 34 15.41 9.80 -22.11
N ARG A 35 15.58 10.24 -20.85
CA ARG A 35 16.42 11.39 -20.52
C ARG A 35 17.27 11.07 -19.30
N SER A 36 18.58 11.33 -19.40
CA SER A 36 19.52 11.10 -18.30
C SER A 36 19.49 9.66 -17.74
N GLY A 37 19.26 8.67 -18.60
CA GLY A 37 19.19 7.26 -18.23
C GLY A 37 17.89 6.81 -17.53
N ILE A 38 16.88 7.68 -17.45
CA ILE A 38 15.55 7.40 -16.89
C ILE A 38 14.51 7.41 -18.02
N HIS A 39 13.62 6.42 -18.03
CA HIS A 39 12.51 6.40 -18.95
C HIS A 39 11.41 7.40 -18.54
N ILE A 40 10.87 8.10 -19.52
CA ILE A 40 9.74 9.01 -19.35
C ILE A 40 8.49 8.33 -19.91
N ILE A 41 7.48 8.19 -19.08
CA ILE A 41 6.19 7.57 -19.40
C ILE A 41 5.32 8.60 -20.13
N ASP A 42 4.55 8.13 -21.13
CA ASP A 42 3.60 8.95 -21.86
C ASP A 42 2.35 9.27 -21.00
N LEU A 43 2.22 10.53 -20.60
CA LEU A 43 1.09 11.01 -19.79
C LEU A 43 -0.24 11.05 -20.56
N GLN A 44 -0.23 11.17 -21.89
CA GLN A 44 -1.47 11.17 -22.68
C GLN A 44 -2.11 9.78 -22.65
N GLN A 45 -1.29 8.74 -22.80
CA GLN A 45 -1.73 7.37 -22.60
C GLN A 45 -2.18 7.18 -21.16
N SER A 46 -1.40 7.65 -20.18
CA SER A 46 -1.73 7.53 -18.75
C SER A 46 -3.13 8.06 -18.46
N LEU A 47 -3.51 9.24 -18.97
CA LEU A 47 -4.87 9.78 -18.83
C LEU A 47 -5.95 8.85 -19.41
N SER A 48 -5.74 8.37 -20.64
CA SER A 48 -6.70 7.47 -21.30
C SER A 48 -6.92 6.17 -20.53
N TYR A 49 -5.87 5.65 -19.88
CA TYR A 49 -5.94 4.45 -19.05
C TYR A 49 -6.51 4.73 -17.65
N ILE A 50 -6.23 5.90 -17.08
CA ILE A 50 -6.86 6.36 -15.84
C ILE A 50 -8.37 6.43 -16.03
N ASP A 51 -8.87 7.02 -17.12
CA ASP A 51 -10.30 7.12 -17.38
C ASP A 51 -10.98 5.74 -17.46
N LYS A 52 -10.35 4.78 -18.17
CA LYS A 52 -10.85 3.40 -18.26
C LYS A 52 -10.88 2.71 -16.90
N ALA A 53 -9.82 2.86 -16.10
CA ALA A 53 -9.75 2.28 -14.77
C ALA A 53 -10.76 2.94 -13.82
N TYR A 54 -10.95 4.26 -13.94
CA TYR A 54 -11.90 5.04 -13.16
C TYR A 54 -13.34 4.56 -13.41
N GLU A 55 -13.73 4.43 -14.68
CA GLU A 55 -15.05 3.94 -15.08
C GLU A 55 -15.30 2.52 -14.57
N PHE A 56 -14.33 1.62 -14.73
CA PHE A 56 -14.43 0.25 -14.24
C PHE A 56 -14.58 0.16 -12.70
N VAL A 57 -13.80 0.94 -11.95
CA VAL A 57 -13.89 0.98 -10.48
C VAL A 57 -15.25 1.50 -10.04
N LYS A 58 -15.70 2.60 -10.65
CA LYS A 58 -16.99 3.20 -10.37
C LYS A 58 -18.13 2.23 -10.63
N GLU A 59 -18.12 1.55 -11.78
CA GLU A 59 -19.12 0.54 -12.13
C GLU A 59 -19.08 -0.65 -11.14
N THR A 60 -17.90 -1.17 -10.82
CA THR A 60 -17.75 -2.30 -9.90
C THR A 60 -18.33 -2.00 -8.52
N VAL A 61 -18.08 -0.79 -8.01
CA VAL A 61 -18.55 -0.38 -6.68
C VAL A 61 -20.04 -0.01 -6.70
N ALA A 62 -20.54 0.59 -7.79
CA ALA A 62 -21.96 0.86 -7.98
C ALA A 62 -22.80 -0.44 -7.96
N HIS A 63 -22.27 -1.53 -8.51
CA HIS A 63 -22.88 -2.87 -8.45
C HIS A 63 -22.76 -3.54 -7.06
N GLY A 64 -22.18 -2.86 -6.06
CA GLY A 64 -22.00 -3.39 -4.71
C GLY A 64 -20.77 -4.28 -4.53
N GLY A 65 -19.84 -4.26 -5.48
CA GLY A 65 -18.54 -4.92 -5.36
C GLY A 65 -17.59 -4.19 -4.41
N THR A 66 -16.60 -4.92 -3.90
CA THR A 66 -15.53 -4.35 -3.05
C THR A 66 -14.21 -4.30 -3.80
N VAL A 67 -13.46 -3.22 -3.57
CA VAL A 67 -12.14 -3.00 -4.18
C VAL A 67 -11.08 -3.12 -3.08
N LEU A 68 -10.18 -4.08 -3.22
CA LEU A 68 -9.08 -4.28 -2.26
C LEU A 68 -7.87 -3.44 -2.66
N PHE A 69 -7.47 -2.51 -1.81
CA PHE A 69 -6.27 -1.70 -2.01
C PHE A 69 -5.04 -2.42 -1.46
N VAL A 70 -4.01 -2.62 -2.29
CA VAL A 70 -2.81 -3.41 -1.94
C VAL A 70 -1.55 -2.62 -2.24
N GLY A 71 -0.68 -2.50 -1.25
CA GLY A 71 0.66 -1.97 -1.43
C GLY A 71 1.49 -2.04 -0.16
N THR A 72 2.53 -2.87 -0.18
CA THR A 72 3.45 -3.05 0.95
C THR A 72 4.69 -2.17 0.86
N LYS A 73 4.86 -1.46 -0.26
CA LYS A 73 5.95 -0.52 -0.49
C LYS A 73 5.86 0.66 0.48
N LYS A 74 6.98 1.06 1.09
CA LYS A 74 7.02 2.09 2.15
C LYS A 74 6.30 3.38 1.74
N GLN A 75 6.48 3.79 0.49
CA GLN A 75 5.88 4.99 -0.10
C GLN A 75 4.35 4.90 -0.27
N ALA A 76 3.80 3.68 -0.25
CA ALA A 76 2.39 3.39 -0.48
C ALA A 76 1.61 3.03 0.79
N GLN A 77 2.30 2.59 1.86
CA GLN A 77 1.64 2.01 3.04
C GLN A 77 0.67 2.97 3.73
N GLU A 78 1.11 4.21 3.96
CA GLU A 78 0.31 5.24 4.64
C GLU A 78 -0.79 5.76 3.70
N VAL A 79 -0.44 6.07 2.46
CA VAL A 79 -1.36 6.54 1.42
C VAL A 79 -2.54 5.58 1.24
N ILE A 80 -2.29 4.28 1.08
CA ILE A 80 -3.35 3.30 0.93
C ILE A 80 -4.23 3.23 2.17
N ALA A 81 -3.62 3.18 3.36
CA ALA A 81 -4.39 3.06 4.59
C ALA A 81 -5.32 4.27 4.80
N GLU A 82 -4.82 5.47 4.58
CA GLU A 82 -5.60 6.70 4.69
C GLU A 82 -6.73 6.75 3.66
N GLN A 83 -6.42 6.55 2.38
CA GLN A 83 -7.40 6.68 1.29
C GLN A 83 -8.45 5.57 1.32
N ALA A 84 -8.08 4.34 1.64
CA ALA A 84 -9.03 3.23 1.74
C ALA A 84 -9.93 3.38 2.97
N THR A 85 -9.40 3.84 4.11
CA THR A 85 -10.20 4.12 5.31
C THR A 85 -11.19 5.25 5.06
N ARG A 86 -10.79 6.30 4.34
CA ARG A 86 -11.68 7.41 3.94
C ARG A 86 -12.90 6.93 3.14
N VAL A 87 -12.73 5.92 2.28
CA VAL A 87 -13.79 5.42 1.39
C VAL A 87 -14.47 4.15 1.95
N GLY A 88 -14.02 3.64 3.10
CA GLY A 88 -14.57 2.42 3.71
C GLY A 88 -14.27 1.14 2.94
N GLN A 89 -13.26 1.14 2.07
CA GLN A 89 -12.85 -0.03 1.29
C GLN A 89 -11.73 -0.81 2.00
N PRO A 90 -11.64 -2.13 1.78
CA PRO A 90 -10.62 -2.96 2.42
C PRO A 90 -9.22 -2.66 1.88
N TYR A 91 -8.20 -2.81 2.72
CA TYR A 91 -6.82 -2.57 2.33
C TYR A 91 -5.79 -3.51 2.97
N VAL A 92 -4.62 -3.62 2.33
CA VAL A 92 -3.43 -4.33 2.82
C VAL A 92 -2.21 -3.44 2.59
N ASN A 93 -1.67 -2.88 3.68
CA ASN A 93 -0.52 -1.96 3.64
C ASN A 93 0.79 -2.55 4.20
N GLN A 94 0.73 -3.64 4.96
CA GLN A 94 1.93 -4.20 5.62
C GLN A 94 2.59 -5.31 4.80
N ARG A 95 2.00 -6.50 4.77
CA ARG A 95 2.54 -7.65 4.06
C ARG A 95 1.41 -8.49 3.49
N TRP A 96 1.54 -8.89 2.24
CA TRP A 96 0.66 -9.89 1.65
C TRP A 96 0.91 -11.27 2.26
N LEU A 97 -0.11 -11.84 2.91
CA LEU A 97 -0.07 -13.22 3.36
C LEU A 97 -0.41 -14.12 2.17
N GLY A 98 0.49 -15.04 1.82
CA GLY A 98 0.21 -16.01 0.75
C GLY A 98 -1.02 -16.84 1.11
N GLY A 99 -1.97 -16.96 0.17
CA GLY A 99 -3.24 -17.62 0.39
C GLY A 99 -4.35 -16.70 0.88
N LEU A 100 -4.15 -15.37 0.90
CA LEU A 100 -5.16 -14.43 1.40
C LEU A 100 -6.46 -14.49 0.61
N LEU A 101 -6.36 -14.63 -0.71
CA LEU A 101 -7.53 -14.74 -1.58
C LEU A 101 -7.86 -16.20 -1.88
N THR A 102 -6.83 -17.00 -2.19
CA THR A 102 -7.03 -18.40 -2.62
C THR A 102 -7.44 -19.34 -1.48
N ASN A 103 -7.07 -19.03 -0.23
CA ASN A 103 -7.44 -19.79 0.96
C ASN A 103 -8.19 -18.90 1.97
N PHE A 104 -9.22 -18.20 1.48
CA PHE A 104 -9.99 -17.25 2.27
C PHE A 104 -10.66 -17.89 3.51
N SER A 105 -11.02 -19.18 3.45
CA SER A 105 -11.63 -19.90 4.59
C SER A 105 -10.70 -20.05 5.80
N THR A 106 -9.38 -20.02 5.59
CA THR A 106 -8.40 -20.04 6.69
C THR A 106 -8.15 -18.64 7.23
N VAL A 107 -8.12 -17.63 6.35
CA VAL A 107 -7.96 -16.23 6.75
C VAL A 107 -9.18 -15.73 7.50
N SER A 108 -10.40 -16.13 7.11
CA SER A 108 -11.63 -15.78 7.82
C SER A 108 -11.65 -16.29 9.25
N LYS A 109 -11.09 -17.48 9.53
CA LYS A 109 -10.90 -17.99 10.90
C LYS A 109 -9.93 -17.12 11.70
N ARG A 110 -8.86 -16.60 11.08
CA ARG A 110 -7.93 -15.67 11.73
C ARG A 110 -8.57 -14.30 12.00
N LEU A 111 -9.46 -13.84 11.11
CA LEU A 111 -10.26 -12.63 11.33
C LEU A 111 -11.27 -12.81 12.46
N ALA A 112 -11.95 -13.96 12.53
CA ALA A 112 -12.82 -14.29 13.65
C ALA A 112 -12.05 -14.32 14.98
N ARG A 113 -10.86 -14.94 14.99
CA ARG A 113 -9.95 -14.92 16.14
C ARG A 113 -9.53 -13.51 16.55
N MET A 114 -9.28 -12.63 15.58
CA MET A 114 -8.96 -11.22 15.88
C MET A 114 -10.13 -10.53 16.59
N LYS A 115 -11.36 -10.71 16.10
CA LYS A 115 -12.58 -10.15 16.72
C LYS A 115 -12.79 -10.70 18.13
N GLU A 116 -12.61 -12.01 18.35
CA GLU A 116 -12.67 -12.62 19.68
C GLU A 116 -11.66 -12.01 20.66
N LEU A 117 -10.44 -11.69 20.19
CA LEU A 117 -9.40 -11.11 21.03
C LEU A 117 -9.69 -9.64 21.37
N GLU A 118 -10.35 -8.90 20.49
CA GLU A 118 -10.74 -7.51 20.73
C GLU A 118 -11.87 -7.40 21.76
N GLU A 119 -12.75 -8.39 21.84
CA GLU A 119 -13.82 -8.46 22.86
C GLU A 119 -13.28 -8.74 24.27
N LEU A 120 -12.03 -9.20 24.41
CA LEU A 120 -11.42 -9.46 25.71
C LEU A 120 -11.01 -8.17 26.40
N ASN A 121 -11.35 -8.04 27.69
CA ASN A 121 -10.89 -6.93 28.50
C ASN A 121 -9.47 -7.20 29.03
N PHE A 122 -8.47 -6.56 28.42
CA PHE A 122 -7.06 -6.71 28.80
C PHE A 122 -6.68 -5.96 30.09
N GLU A 123 -7.54 -5.07 30.58
CA GLU A 123 -7.26 -4.23 31.75
C GLU A 123 -7.67 -4.91 33.06
N ASP A 124 -8.71 -5.75 33.03
CA ASP A 124 -9.18 -6.48 34.20
C ASP A 124 -8.98 -8.02 34.06
N PRO A 125 -7.95 -8.59 34.71
CA PRO A 125 -7.72 -10.03 34.74
C PRO A 125 -8.84 -10.84 35.38
N ALA A 126 -9.60 -10.26 36.32
CA ALA A 126 -10.69 -10.95 37.00
C ALA A 126 -11.91 -11.12 36.08
N ALA A 127 -12.19 -10.12 35.24
CA ALA A 127 -13.27 -10.17 34.26
C ALA A 127 -12.99 -11.15 33.10
N SER A 128 -11.73 -11.24 32.69
CA SER A 128 -11.34 -12.08 31.55
C SER A 128 -10.99 -13.52 31.91
N GLY A 129 -10.84 -13.85 33.20
CA GLY A 129 -10.53 -15.21 33.67
C GLY A 129 -9.13 -15.72 33.29
N PHE A 130 -8.23 -14.82 32.87
CA PHE A 130 -6.86 -15.15 32.44
C PHE A 130 -5.82 -14.56 33.39
N THR A 131 -4.66 -15.20 33.48
CA THR A 131 -3.52 -14.64 34.20
C THR A 131 -2.95 -13.43 33.47
N LYS A 132 -2.27 -12.51 34.19
CA LYS A 132 -1.61 -11.34 33.58
C LYS A 132 -0.63 -11.71 32.47
N LYS A 133 0.07 -12.85 32.60
CA LYS A 133 1.01 -13.34 31.58
C LYS A 133 0.28 -13.77 30.31
N GLU A 134 -0.86 -14.47 30.44
CA GLU A 134 -1.68 -14.89 29.30
C GLU A 134 -2.33 -13.71 28.60
N LEU A 135 -2.82 -12.72 29.35
CA LEU A 135 -3.34 -11.48 28.77
C LEU A 135 -2.29 -10.74 27.94
N LEU A 136 -1.05 -10.68 28.43
CA LEU A 136 0.04 -10.06 27.70
C LEU A 136 0.40 -10.82 26.41
N ILE A 137 0.32 -12.16 26.41
CA ILE A 137 0.51 -12.97 25.20
C ILE A 137 -0.63 -12.72 24.20
N LYS A 138 -1.89 -12.72 24.67
CA LYS A 138 -3.07 -12.44 23.85
C LYS A 138 -3.06 -11.02 23.27
N LYS A 139 -2.60 -10.03 24.04
CA LYS A 139 -2.44 -8.65 23.55
C LYS A 139 -1.41 -8.57 22.43
N ARG A 140 -0.26 -9.23 22.58
CA ARG A 140 0.75 -9.33 21.51
C ARG A 140 0.23 -10.09 20.28
N GLU A 141 -0.64 -11.08 20.46
CA GLU A 141 -1.33 -11.77 19.36
C GLU A 141 -2.26 -10.81 18.61
N LEU A 142 -3.08 -10.06 19.35
CA LEU A 142 -3.97 -9.02 18.83
C LEU A 142 -3.17 -7.96 18.05
N ASP A 143 -2.10 -7.41 18.62
CA ASP A 143 -1.29 -6.38 17.96
C ASP A 143 -0.72 -6.87 16.61
N LYS A 144 -0.27 -8.13 16.55
CA LYS A 144 0.22 -8.76 15.31
C LYS A 144 -0.90 -8.96 14.30
N LEU A 145 -2.08 -9.36 14.74
CA LEU A 145 -3.25 -9.53 13.87
C LEU A 145 -3.75 -8.19 13.34
N HIS A 146 -3.89 -7.15 14.16
CA HIS A 146 -4.25 -5.81 13.69
C HIS A 146 -3.26 -5.26 12.66
N LYS A 147 -1.96 -5.43 12.91
CA LYS A 147 -0.94 -4.98 11.96
C LYS A 147 -1.07 -5.66 10.61
N SER A 148 -1.42 -6.95 10.56
CA SER A 148 -1.46 -7.71 9.30
C SER A 148 -2.82 -7.74 8.61
N LEU A 149 -3.91 -7.80 9.38
CA LEU A 149 -5.28 -8.05 8.91
C LEU A 149 -6.24 -6.89 9.22
N GLY A 150 -5.78 -5.81 9.86
CA GLY A 150 -6.65 -4.70 10.27
C GLY A 150 -7.44 -4.10 9.11
N GLY A 151 -6.80 -3.90 7.96
CA GLY A 151 -7.47 -3.33 6.77
C GLY A 151 -8.45 -4.29 6.07
N ILE A 152 -8.45 -5.58 6.40
CA ILE A 152 -9.42 -6.57 5.88
C ILE A 152 -10.36 -7.10 6.97
N ARG A 153 -10.45 -6.41 8.12
CA ARG A 153 -11.33 -6.75 9.25
C ARG A 153 -12.78 -7.00 8.85
N ASN A 154 -13.30 -6.15 7.98
CA ASN A 154 -14.71 -6.14 7.56
C ASN A 154 -14.95 -6.97 6.29
N LEU A 155 -13.92 -7.64 5.77
CA LEU A 155 -14.00 -8.41 4.54
C LEU A 155 -14.68 -9.76 4.83
N THR A 156 -15.90 -9.94 4.32
CA THR A 156 -16.71 -11.16 4.50
C THR A 156 -16.64 -12.12 3.31
N LYS A 157 -16.36 -11.58 2.13
CA LYS A 157 -16.26 -12.31 0.85
C LYS A 157 -15.02 -11.83 0.10
N THR A 158 -14.56 -12.62 -0.86
CA THR A 158 -13.46 -12.22 -1.75
C THR A 158 -13.81 -10.94 -2.51
N PRO A 159 -12.84 -10.03 -2.71
CA PRO A 159 -13.06 -8.77 -3.39
C PRO A 159 -13.42 -8.97 -4.88
N SER A 160 -14.14 -7.99 -5.43
CA SER A 160 -14.56 -7.97 -6.83
C SER A 160 -13.47 -7.44 -7.77
N ALA A 161 -12.63 -6.55 -7.27
CA ALA A 161 -11.45 -6.05 -7.97
C ALA A 161 -10.32 -5.77 -6.99
N ILE A 162 -9.08 -5.74 -7.49
CA ILE A 162 -7.93 -5.34 -6.69
C ILE A 162 -7.21 -4.15 -7.32
N TRP A 163 -6.79 -3.21 -6.48
CA TRP A 163 -5.90 -2.11 -6.82
C TRP A 163 -4.51 -2.40 -6.26
N VAL A 164 -3.51 -2.52 -7.12
CA VAL A 164 -2.14 -2.92 -6.74
C VAL A 164 -1.13 -1.83 -7.07
N ILE A 165 -0.24 -1.58 -6.12
CA ILE A 165 0.92 -0.73 -6.30
C ILE A 165 2.17 -1.61 -6.31
N ASP A 166 3.00 -1.45 -7.34
CA ASP A 166 4.23 -2.24 -7.59
C ASP A 166 3.96 -3.74 -7.77
N ALA A 167 3.71 -4.15 -9.01
CA ALA A 167 3.48 -5.56 -9.37
C ALA A 167 4.63 -6.50 -8.98
N LYS A 168 5.87 -6.00 -9.03
CA LYS A 168 7.05 -6.83 -8.78
C LYS A 168 7.14 -7.21 -7.30
N ARG A 169 6.82 -6.27 -6.41
CA ARG A 169 6.69 -6.56 -4.98
C ARG A 169 5.47 -7.42 -4.69
N GLU A 170 4.32 -7.08 -5.28
CA GLU A 170 3.03 -7.76 -5.00
C GLU A 170 2.66 -8.88 -5.95
N HIS A 171 3.65 -9.56 -6.52
CA HIS A 171 3.45 -10.69 -7.44
C HIS A 171 2.56 -11.79 -6.85
N LEU A 172 2.55 -12.01 -5.53
CA LEU A 172 1.66 -12.98 -4.88
C LEU A 172 0.20 -12.57 -4.99
N ALA A 173 -0.12 -11.29 -4.74
CA ALA A 173 -1.48 -10.77 -4.83
C ALA A 173 -2.03 -10.88 -6.26
N ILE A 174 -1.20 -10.53 -7.25
CA ILE A 174 -1.53 -10.63 -8.68
C ILE A 174 -1.76 -12.09 -9.08
N ASN A 175 -0.85 -12.99 -8.69
CA ASN A 175 -0.97 -14.40 -9.05
C ASN A 175 -2.21 -15.07 -8.42
N GLU A 176 -2.53 -14.74 -7.17
CA GLU A 176 -3.76 -15.24 -6.52
C GLU A 176 -5.01 -14.70 -7.19
N SER A 177 -5.03 -13.41 -7.53
CA SER A 177 -6.17 -12.77 -8.19
C SER A 177 -6.40 -13.33 -9.58
N ARG A 178 -5.33 -13.54 -10.36
CA ARG A 178 -5.39 -14.20 -11.66
C ARG A 178 -5.93 -15.62 -11.58
N LYS A 179 -5.58 -16.39 -10.55
CA LYS A 179 -6.12 -17.75 -10.34
C LYS A 179 -7.62 -17.76 -10.07
N LEU A 180 -8.13 -16.74 -9.39
CA LEU A 180 -9.55 -16.60 -9.06
C LEU A 180 -10.34 -15.84 -10.13
N GLY A 181 -9.67 -15.29 -11.15
CA GLY A 181 -10.31 -14.45 -12.18
C GLY A 181 -10.71 -13.06 -11.68
N ILE A 182 -10.11 -12.58 -10.58
CA ILE A 182 -10.37 -11.23 -10.06
C ILE A 182 -9.57 -10.22 -10.90
N PRO A 183 -10.23 -9.20 -11.48
CA PRO A 183 -9.57 -8.18 -12.29
C PRO A 183 -8.58 -7.36 -11.48
N VAL A 184 -7.38 -7.19 -12.06
CA VAL A 184 -6.27 -6.45 -11.45
C VAL A 184 -6.15 -5.09 -12.12
N ILE A 185 -6.26 -4.04 -11.30
CA ILE A 185 -6.00 -2.66 -11.66
C ILE A 185 -4.72 -2.26 -10.93
N GLY A 186 -3.83 -1.52 -11.58
CA GLY A 186 -2.64 -1.07 -10.86
C GLY A 186 -1.74 -0.14 -11.65
N ILE A 187 -0.74 0.37 -10.93
CA ILE A 187 0.26 1.27 -11.49
C ILE A 187 1.28 0.43 -12.27
N LEU A 188 1.40 0.72 -13.56
CA LEU A 188 2.36 0.12 -14.47
C LEU A 188 3.57 1.04 -14.59
N ASP A 189 4.62 0.73 -13.82
CA ASP A 189 5.95 1.28 -14.07
C ASP A 189 6.66 0.48 -15.18
N THR A 190 7.73 1.05 -15.68
CA THR A 190 8.61 0.55 -16.73
C THR A 190 9.24 -0.82 -16.48
N ASN A 191 9.27 -1.31 -15.24
CA ASN A 191 9.83 -2.62 -14.89
C ASN A 191 8.77 -3.74 -14.81
N ALA A 192 7.48 -3.39 -14.80
CA ALA A 192 6.36 -4.31 -14.61
C ALA A 192 5.88 -4.90 -15.94
N ASP A 193 5.24 -6.07 -15.89
CA ASP A 193 4.65 -6.69 -17.09
C ASP A 193 3.22 -6.18 -17.30
N PRO A 194 2.90 -5.53 -18.44
CA PRO A 194 1.55 -5.04 -18.70
C PRO A 194 0.50 -6.14 -18.81
N ASP A 195 0.90 -7.39 -19.06
CA ASP A 195 -0.02 -8.53 -19.19
C ASP A 195 -0.54 -9.04 -17.84
N GLU A 196 0.07 -8.60 -16.73
CA GLU A 196 -0.38 -8.91 -15.37
C GLU A 196 -1.60 -8.08 -14.93
N PHE A 197 -1.88 -7.00 -15.66
CA PHE A 197 -2.95 -6.05 -15.35
C PHE A 197 -4.05 -6.12 -16.39
N GLN A 198 -5.31 -6.14 -15.93
CA GLN A 198 -6.46 -6.00 -16.81
C GLN A 198 -6.70 -4.52 -17.15
N TYR A 199 -6.49 -3.65 -16.17
CA TYR A 199 -6.60 -2.20 -16.29
C TYR A 199 -5.28 -1.55 -15.82
N PRO A 200 -4.23 -1.54 -16.67
CA PRO A 200 -2.96 -0.93 -16.32
C PRO A 200 -3.06 0.60 -16.37
N ILE A 201 -2.51 1.28 -15.38
CA ILE A 201 -2.33 2.74 -15.39
C ILE A 201 -0.83 3.03 -15.49
N PRO A 202 -0.32 3.44 -16.66
CA PRO A 202 1.08 3.83 -16.80
C PRO A 202 1.43 4.95 -15.81
N GLY A 203 2.48 4.75 -15.01
CA GLY A 203 2.87 5.73 -14.01
C GLY A 203 3.99 5.28 -13.09
N ASN A 204 4.45 6.22 -12.25
CA ASN A 204 5.51 6.01 -11.28
C ASN A 204 4.98 5.41 -9.98
N ASP A 205 5.57 4.30 -9.53
CA ASP A 205 5.22 3.64 -8.26
C ASP A 205 6.22 3.94 -7.11
N ASP A 206 7.33 4.64 -7.37
CA ASP A 206 8.39 4.97 -6.40
C ASP A 206 8.12 6.30 -5.68
N ALA A 207 7.50 7.27 -6.35
CA ALA A 207 7.26 8.58 -5.78
C ALA A 207 5.98 8.61 -4.92
N ILE A 208 6.11 9.06 -3.66
CA ILE A 208 4.98 9.20 -2.71
C ILE A 208 3.88 10.10 -3.32
N ARG A 209 4.25 11.21 -3.96
CA ARG A 209 3.30 12.14 -4.58
C ARG A 209 2.52 11.51 -5.75
N SER A 210 3.20 10.70 -6.57
CA SER A 210 2.59 9.95 -7.68
C SER A 210 1.60 8.91 -7.17
N VAL A 211 2.06 8.07 -6.24
CA VAL A 211 1.25 7.03 -5.59
C VAL A 211 0.04 7.64 -4.88
N GLY A 212 0.26 8.74 -4.15
CA GLY A 212 -0.77 9.54 -3.49
C GLY A 212 -1.85 10.00 -4.46
N LEU A 213 -1.45 10.64 -5.57
CA LEU A 213 -2.38 11.14 -6.56
C LEU A 213 -3.18 10.01 -7.21
N LEU A 214 -2.52 8.96 -7.71
CA LEU A 214 -3.18 7.85 -8.40
C LEU A 214 -4.13 7.07 -7.48
N THR A 215 -3.69 6.79 -6.25
CA THR A 215 -4.53 6.09 -5.26
C THR A 215 -5.74 6.93 -4.86
N ARG A 216 -5.57 8.26 -4.70
CA ARG A 216 -6.68 9.18 -4.42
C ARG A 216 -7.71 9.17 -5.55
N ILE A 217 -7.27 9.23 -6.82
CA ILE A 217 -8.17 9.20 -7.98
C ILE A 217 -9.02 7.93 -7.99
N ILE A 218 -8.41 6.77 -7.73
CA ILE A 218 -9.13 5.49 -7.68
C ILE A 218 -10.04 5.39 -6.44
N ALA A 219 -9.61 5.95 -5.30
CA ALA A 219 -10.45 6.05 -4.11
C ALA A 219 -11.68 6.95 -4.34
N ASP A 220 -11.50 8.10 -5.00
CA ASP A 220 -12.60 8.99 -5.38
C ASP A 220 -13.57 8.29 -6.34
N ALA A 221 -13.07 7.47 -7.29
CA ALA A 221 -13.91 6.65 -8.17
C ALA A 221 -14.78 5.64 -7.38
N ALA A 222 -14.20 5.01 -6.37
CA ALA A 222 -14.93 4.10 -5.49
C ALA A 222 -15.97 4.86 -4.63
N ALA A 223 -15.64 6.06 -4.14
CA ALA A 223 -16.57 6.89 -3.39
C ALA A 223 -17.76 7.33 -4.27
N GLU A 224 -17.52 7.76 -5.51
CA GLU A 224 -18.57 8.07 -6.48
C GLU A 224 -19.46 6.85 -6.76
N GLY A 225 -18.87 5.65 -6.91
CA GLY A 225 -19.61 4.41 -7.10
C GLY A 225 -20.51 4.07 -5.90
N LEU A 226 -20.03 4.28 -4.68
CA LEU A 226 -20.83 4.11 -3.46
C LEU A 226 -22.00 5.11 -3.42
N ILE A 227 -21.75 6.38 -3.74
CA ILE A 227 -22.80 7.41 -3.80
C ILE A 227 -23.86 7.01 -4.83
N GLN A 228 -23.47 6.56 -6.02
CA GLN A 228 -24.41 6.11 -7.05
C GLN A 228 -25.26 4.92 -6.63
N ARG A 229 -24.68 3.99 -5.85
CA ARG A 229 -25.42 2.85 -5.31
C ARG A 229 -26.49 3.28 -4.30
N HIS A 230 -26.22 4.33 -3.52
CA HIS A 230 -27.12 4.83 -2.48
C HIS A 230 -28.06 5.94 -2.97
N GLN A 231 -27.78 6.56 -4.11
CA GLN A 231 -28.73 7.41 -4.80
C GLN A 231 -29.79 6.52 -5.46
N PRO A 232 -31.07 6.67 -5.10
CA PRO A 232 -32.13 5.93 -5.76
C PRO A 232 -32.22 6.43 -7.21
N THR A 233 -31.73 5.62 -8.15
CA THR A 233 -32.30 5.65 -9.49
C THR A 233 -33.74 5.16 -9.34
N ASP A 234 -34.69 5.94 -9.84
CA ASP A 234 -36.16 5.77 -9.76
C ASP A 234 -36.72 4.43 -10.32
N GLU A 235 -35.90 3.38 -10.48
CA GLU A 235 -36.31 2.09 -11.04
C GLU A 235 -35.98 0.86 -10.16
N SER A 236 -35.56 1.02 -8.90
CA SER A 236 -35.44 -0.14 -7.99
C SER A 236 -35.88 0.18 -6.56
N GLU A 237 -37.15 -0.13 -6.27
CA GLU A 237 -37.75 -0.18 -4.94
C GLU A 237 -37.13 -1.31 -4.10
N ALA A 238 -35.89 -1.18 -3.63
CA ALA A 238 -35.32 -2.01 -2.56
C ALA A 238 -33.97 -1.48 -2.02
N ALA A 239 -33.82 -0.18 -1.81
CA ALA A 239 -32.67 0.36 -1.08
C ALA A 239 -33.08 0.64 0.37
N GLU A 240 -32.60 -0.20 1.30
CA GLU A 240 -32.69 0.10 2.72
C GLU A 240 -31.97 1.43 3.02
N PRO A 241 -32.61 2.38 3.74
CA PRO A 241 -32.00 3.66 4.04
C PRO A 241 -30.76 3.45 4.92
N LEU A 242 -29.66 4.12 4.54
CA LEU A 242 -28.40 4.15 5.27
C LEU A 242 -28.64 4.52 6.74
N ALA A 243 -27.99 3.82 7.66
CA ALA A 243 -28.03 4.16 9.07
C ALA A 243 -27.22 5.45 9.33
N ASP A 244 -27.73 6.33 10.21
CA ASP A 244 -27.25 7.71 10.39
C ASP A 244 -25.74 7.84 10.68
N TRP A 245 -25.11 6.79 11.23
CA TRP A 245 -23.68 6.76 11.53
C TRP A 245 -22.77 6.69 10.28
N GLU A 246 -23.25 6.17 9.15
CA GLU A 246 -22.46 6.11 7.89
C GLU A 246 -22.47 7.45 7.14
N ARG A 247 -23.52 8.28 7.33
CA ARG A 247 -23.57 9.65 6.76
C ARG A 247 -22.58 10.59 7.42
N GLU A 248 -22.48 10.54 8.75
CA GLU A 248 -21.63 11.43 9.52
C GLU A 248 -20.14 11.24 9.20
N LEU A 249 -19.72 10.02 8.89
CA LEU A 249 -18.33 9.72 8.49
C LEU A 249 -17.97 10.33 7.11
N LEU A 250 -18.93 10.33 6.17
CA LEU A 250 -18.74 10.88 4.82
C LEU A 250 -18.70 12.41 4.81
N GLU A 251 -19.55 13.07 5.61
CA GLU A 251 -19.56 14.54 5.72
C GLU A 251 -18.29 15.08 6.38
N GLN A 252 -17.75 14.40 7.39
CA GLN A 252 -16.49 14.78 8.03
C GLN A 252 -15.28 14.66 7.08
N GLY A 253 -15.29 13.67 6.18
CA GLY A 253 -14.27 13.54 5.12
C GLY A 253 -14.33 14.66 4.08
N SER A 254 -15.53 15.17 3.77
CA SER A 254 -15.73 16.30 2.85
C SER A 254 -15.32 17.64 3.48
N ALA A 255 -15.73 17.90 4.72
CA ALA A 255 -15.46 19.16 5.43
C ALA A 255 -13.97 19.37 5.76
N GLY A 256 -13.21 18.28 5.95
CA GLY A 256 -11.75 18.34 6.09
C GLY A 256 -11.03 18.80 4.80
N THR A 257 -11.66 18.62 3.64
CA THR A 257 -11.09 18.98 2.34
C THR A 257 -11.25 20.48 2.05
N GLU A 258 -12.35 21.10 2.53
CA GLU A 258 -12.59 22.53 2.34
C GLU A 258 -11.74 23.41 3.27
N LYS A 259 -11.51 22.99 4.52
CA LYS A 259 -10.71 23.79 5.47
C LYS A 259 -9.22 23.85 5.13
N VAL A 260 -8.66 22.77 4.56
CA VAL A 260 -7.24 22.72 4.17
C VAL A 260 -6.99 23.50 2.87
N ALA A 261 -8.02 23.68 2.03
CA ALA A 261 -7.93 24.50 0.81
C ALA A 261 -7.92 26.01 1.11
N ASP A 262 -8.67 26.45 2.14
CA ASP A 262 -8.78 27.88 2.49
C ASP A 262 -7.53 28.40 3.24
N GLU A 263 -6.90 27.58 4.11
CA GLU A 263 -5.68 27.98 4.83
C GLU A 263 -4.44 28.10 3.90
N ASN A 264 -4.39 27.34 2.80
CA ASN A 264 -3.24 27.36 1.89
C ASN A 264 -3.25 28.56 0.91
N ILE A 265 -4.41 29.17 0.67
CA ILE A 265 -4.54 30.35 -0.19
C ILE A 265 -4.21 31.62 0.58
N ALA A 266 -4.52 31.67 1.89
CA ALA A 266 -4.23 32.85 2.71
C ALA A 266 -2.74 33.02 3.09
N ALA A 267 -1.94 31.95 3.03
CA ALA A 267 -0.53 31.97 3.46
C ALA A 267 0.49 32.33 2.36
N THR A 268 0.05 32.50 1.10
CA THR A 268 0.97 32.70 -0.05
C THR A 268 1.11 34.15 -0.54
N ASP A 269 0.36 35.12 0.02
CA ASP A 269 0.37 36.52 -0.45
C ASP A 269 1.13 37.51 0.45
N THR A 270 1.88 37.06 1.46
CA THR A 270 2.72 37.94 2.28
C THR A 270 4.05 37.29 2.67
N ALA A 271 5.05 37.34 1.78
CA ALA A 271 6.47 37.41 2.13
C ALA A 271 7.34 37.56 0.87
N ASP A 272 7.52 38.80 0.42
CA ASP A 272 8.64 39.20 -0.44
C ASP A 272 9.28 40.46 0.18
N ALA A 273 10.62 40.50 0.21
CA ALA A 273 11.54 41.35 1.00
C ALA A 273 11.69 40.95 2.48
N VAL A 274 12.89 40.62 3.01
CA VAL A 274 14.15 41.39 3.00
C VAL A 274 15.37 40.44 3.07
N ASP A 275 16.47 40.91 2.47
CA ASP A 275 17.78 40.26 2.28
C ASP A 275 18.79 40.60 3.41
N VAL A 276 19.87 39.79 3.51
CA VAL A 276 21.18 40.00 4.19
C VAL A 276 21.29 39.80 5.73
N GLU A 277 21.99 38.76 6.22
CA GLU A 277 23.45 38.73 6.52
C GLU A 277 23.87 37.41 7.23
N ALA A 278 25.12 36.99 7.01
CA ALA A 278 25.73 35.74 7.45
C ALA A 278 26.53 35.90 8.76
N GLU A 279 26.70 34.81 9.54
CA GLU A 279 28.02 34.33 10.03
C GLU A 279 27.93 33.11 10.98
N THR A 280 28.79 32.12 10.71
CA THR A 280 29.46 31.17 11.64
C THR A 280 28.58 30.28 12.53
N ILE A 281 28.69 28.95 12.50
CA ILE A 281 29.77 28.18 13.13
C ILE A 281 29.87 26.80 12.43
N ALA A 282 31.06 26.50 11.91
CA ALA A 282 31.52 25.15 11.65
C ALA A 282 32.93 25.03 12.21
N ALA A 283 33.18 23.95 12.96
CA ALA A 283 34.45 23.36 13.41
C ALA A 283 34.64 23.30 14.93
N THR A 284 34.24 22.16 15.50
CA THR A 284 34.85 21.36 16.59
C THR A 284 33.93 20.14 16.74
N GLU A 285 34.31 18.86 16.77
CA GLU A 285 35.58 18.15 16.73
C GLU A 285 35.22 16.73 16.25
N SER A 286 35.95 16.25 15.24
CA SER A 286 36.09 14.85 14.90
C SER A 286 37.23 14.27 15.74
N ASP A 287 36.96 13.25 16.56
CA ASP A 287 37.96 12.23 16.95
C ASP A 287 37.40 11.06 17.79
N ALA A 288 36.07 10.93 17.95
CA ALA A 288 35.48 9.88 18.80
C ALA A 288 34.87 8.67 18.05
N ASP A 289 34.64 8.74 16.73
CA ASP A 289 33.96 7.66 15.98
C ASP A 289 34.89 6.78 15.13
N ALA A 290 36.18 7.11 15.04
CA ALA A 290 37.17 6.30 14.32
C ALA A 290 37.76 5.15 15.19
N ALA A 291 37.56 5.17 16.51
CA ALA A 291 38.06 4.14 17.43
C ALA A 291 37.10 2.96 17.64
N GLY A 292 35.83 3.08 17.26
CA GLY A 292 34.82 2.02 17.39
C GLY A 292 34.86 0.97 16.28
N ALA A 293 35.32 1.34 15.07
CA ALA A 293 35.31 0.47 13.90
C ALA A 293 36.51 -0.50 13.83
N ALA A 294 37.63 -0.20 14.50
CA ALA A 294 38.83 -1.04 14.51
C ALA A 294 38.81 -2.19 15.55
N ALA A 295 37.92 -2.10 16.55
CA ALA A 295 37.83 -3.09 17.63
C ALA A 295 36.87 -4.26 17.33
N HIS A 296 36.01 -4.13 16.30
CA HIS A 296 35.09 -5.21 15.90
C HIS A 296 35.73 -6.16 14.87
N ASP A 297 36.65 -5.67 14.03
CA ASP A 297 37.27 -6.46 12.96
C ASP A 297 38.40 -7.38 13.46
N SER A 298 38.93 -7.11 14.66
CA SER A 298 39.96 -7.93 15.33
C SER A 298 39.39 -9.04 16.22
N ALA A 299 38.08 -9.03 16.51
CA ALA A 299 37.42 -10.07 17.30
C ALA A 299 36.86 -11.23 16.44
N VAL A 300 36.53 -10.99 15.17
CA VAL A 300 35.98 -12.03 14.26
C VAL A 300 37.09 -12.85 13.59
N ALA A 301 38.31 -12.32 13.50
CA ALA A 301 39.45 -13.03 12.92
C ALA A 301 40.16 -14.02 13.88
N ALA A 302 39.81 -14.02 15.17
CA ALA A 302 40.42 -14.91 16.18
C ALA A 302 39.66 -16.23 16.41
N GLU A 303 38.47 -16.41 15.83
CA GLU A 303 37.65 -17.63 16.00
C GLU A 303 37.61 -18.54 14.75
N ALA A 304 38.34 -18.20 13.68
CA ALA A 304 38.36 -18.95 12.42
C ALA A 304 39.78 -19.19 11.89
N GLY A 305 40.44 -20.23 12.41
CA GLY A 305 41.70 -20.81 11.92
C GLY A 305 42.42 -21.48 13.10
N GLU A 306 42.69 -22.78 13.16
CA GLU A 306 43.10 -23.74 12.12
C GLU A 306 43.14 -25.18 12.76
N PRO A 307 43.55 -26.28 12.10
CA PRO A 307 42.70 -27.23 11.38
C PRO A 307 42.72 -28.70 11.90
N ALA A 308 42.08 -29.55 11.10
CA ALA A 308 41.76 -30.98 11.26
C ALA A 308 42.90 -31.99 11.45
N ALA A 309 42.63 -33.04 12.24
CA ALA A 309 43.08 -34.42 12.02
C ALA A 309 42.23 -35.39 12.87
N GLU A 310 42.00 -36.60 12.34
CA GLU A 310 41.55 -37.82 13.06
C GLU A 310 40.02 -38.06 13.19
N VAL A 311 39.40 -38.63 12.15
CA VAL A 311 38.73 -39.95 12.18
C VAL A 311 38.23 -40.30 10.78
N ALA A 312 39.08 -41.00 10.03
CA ALA A 312 38.67 -41.81 8.89
C ALA A 312 38.75 -43.27 9.33
N ASP A 313 37.70 -43.77 10.00
CA ASP A 313 37.40 -45.20 10.13
C ASP A 313 36.07 -45.35 10.90
N ALA A 314 34.94 -45.42 10.19
CA ALA A 314 33.70 -46.07 10.62
C ALA A 314 32.55 -45.81 9.62
N GLU A 315 32.69 -46.28 8.38
CA GLU A 315 31.51 -46.49 7.52
C GLU A 315 31.76 -47.67 6.57
N ALA A 316 31.86 -48.85 7.17
CA ALA A 316 31.79 -50.14 6.47
C ALA A 316 31.17 -51.18 7.40
N ALA A 317 29.93 -50.94 7.83
CA ALA A 317 29.05 -51.96 8.34
C ALA A 317 27.60 -51.47 8.28
N ASP A 318 26.75 -52.34 7.75
CA ASP A 318 25.29 -52.35 7.74
C ASP A 318 24.50 -51.85 6.52
N ALA A 319 23.53 -52.70 6.19
CA ALA A 319 22.63 -52.80 5.04
C ALA A 319 23.31 -53.22 3.71
N LYS A 320 23.25 -54.46 3.19
CA LYS A 320 22.28 -55.57 3.26
C LYS A 320 20.81 -55.22 3.10
#